data_AF-A0A5C5ZNE1-F1
#
_entry.id   AF-A0A5C5ZNE1-F1
#
_cell.length_a   1.000
_cell.length_b   1.000
_cell.length_c   1.000
_cell.angle_alpha   90.00
_cell.angle_beta   90.00
_cell.angle_gamma   90.00
#
_symmetry.space_group_name_H-M   'P 1'
#
loop_
_entity.id
_entity.type
_entity.pdbx_description
1 polymer ?
#
loop_
_entity_poly.entity_id
_entity_poly.type
_entity_poly.pdbx_seq_one_letter_code
_entity_poly.pdbx_strand_id
1 'polypeptide(L)'
;MCFLRYLAPCLMASLLTPACALSAEVDPGGQAVESHTLRIGDAVVVARVTHRPGAVRTYMNLHENESTSVEAALAVLGGEGGTLFQLQHTGERRISFRVEGGSFSVDPNRIFTPRGARLTVESDPPASQEATAAAAKETVRFGRRVLELAGVDKADLVIALHNNTEASYGMPSYLPGGDEESAAAEVRRQRTEDPDDFFFITAAPLFEALSDSPYNAVLQDNSEAADDGSLSVYCGRQGIAYVNVEAQHGHFAKQVAMLRALSEAIDACRLKTPNETGL
;
A
#
# COMPACT_ATOMS: atom_id res chain seq x y z
N MET A 1 76.80 20.56 39.03
CA MET A 1 75.52 20.95 39.69
C MET A 1 74.39 20.73 38.70
N CYS A 2 73.29 20.17 39.21
CA CYS A 2 72.02 19.79 38.56
C CYS A 2 71.66 20.49 37.23
N PHE A 3 71.09 19.74 36.28
CA PHE A 3 69.63 19.62 36.16
C PHE A 3 69.25 18.49 35.18
N LEU A 4 68.47 17.53 35.71
CA LEU A 4 67.80 16.45 35.01
C LEU A 4 66.61 17.04 34.23
N ARG A 5 66.47 16.74 32.93
CA ARG A 5 65.23 17.03 32.17
C ARG A 5 64.68 15.73 31.57
N TYR A 6 63.52 15.35 32.09
CA TYR A 6 62.64 14.31 31.58
C TYR A 6 62.17 14.64 30.16
N LEU A 7 62.22 13.66 29.26
CA LEU A 7 61.47 13.65 28.01
C LEU A 7 60.49 12.48 28.08
N ALA A 8 59.20 12.80 28.16
CA ALA A 8 58.10 11.85 28.11
C ALA A 8 57.87 11.35 26.67
N PRO A 9 57.56 10.07 26.44
CA PRO A 9 57.19 9.59 25.12
C PRO A 9 55.73 9.96 24.81
N CYS A 10 55.52 10.66 23.69
CA CYS A 10 54.21 10.89 23.09
C CYS A 10 53.55 9.54 22.73
N LEU A 11 52.50 9.14 23.46
CA LEU A 11 51.53 8.18 22.96
C LEU A 11 50.70 8.87 21.86
N MET A 12 50.89 8.44 20.61
CA MET A 12 49.94 8.66 19.53
C MET A 12 48.67 7.87 19.85
N ALA A 13 47.65 8.55 20.37
CA ALA A 13 46.31 8.00 20.46
C ALA A 13 45.71 7.92 19.05
N SER A 14 45.72 6.72 18.47
CA SER A 14 44.98 6.40 17.26
C SER A 14 43.49 6.57 17.54
N LEU A 15 42.91 7.67 17.06
CA LEU A 15 41.47 7.89 17.02
C LEU A 15 40.85 6.86 16.05
N LEU A 16 40.43 5.72 16.60
CA LEU A 16 39.48 4.82 15.94
C LEU A 16 38.15 5.57 15.84
N THR A 17 37.86 6.14 14.67
CA THR A 17 36.51 6.57 14.32
C THR A 17 35.59 5.35 14.40
N PRO A 18 34.48 5.38 15.15
CA PRO A 18 33.51 4.31 15.07
C PRO A 18 32.90 4.37 13.68
N ALA A 19 33.22 3.38 12.84
CA ALA A 19 32.45 3.13 11.64
C ALA A 19 31.03 2.82 12.11
N CYS A 20 30.13 3.78 11.93
CA CYS A 20 28.71 3.59 12.12
C CYS A 20 28.29 2.58 11.07
N ALA A 21 28.24 1.30 11.44
CA ALA A 21 27.71 0.25 10.58
C ALA A 21 26.22 0.56 10.44
N LEU A 22 25.85 1.16 9.31
CA LEU A 22 24.47 1.28 8.89
C LEU A 22 23.98 -0.16 8.66
N SER A 23 23.33 -0.75 9.66
CA SER A 23 22.73 -2.07 9.49
C SER A 23 21.60 -1.89 8.49
N ALA A 24 21.73 -2.49 7.31
CA ALA A 24 20.60 -2.63 6.40
C ALA A 24 19.51 -3.39 7.17
N GLU A 25 18.33 -2.81 7.28
CA GLU A 25 17.18 -3.54 7.81
C GLU A 25 16.86 -4.67 6.84
N VAL A 26 16.68 -5.86 7.40
CA VAL A 26 16.28 -7.04 6.64
C VAL A 26 14.88 -7.46 7.04
N ASP A 27 14.08 -7.89 6.07
CA ASP A 27 12.77 -8.48 6.33
C ASP A 27 12.92 -9.84 7.05
N PRO A 28 11.83 -10.46 7.55
CA PRO A 28 11.88 -11.78 8.18
C PRO A 28 12.50 -12.89 7.29
N GLY A 29 12.54 -12.68 5.97
CA GLY A 29 13.18 -13.57 5.00
C GLY A 29 14.60 -13.16 4.62
N GLY A 30 15.26 -12.29 5.41
CA GLY A 30 16.66 -11.91 5.27
C GLY A 30 17.00 -10.97 4.11
N GLN A 31 16.01 -10.34 3.47
CA GLN A 31 16.25 -9.42 2.35
C GLN A 31 16.31 -7.96 2.76
N ALA A 32 17.15 -7.20 2.07
CA ALA A 32 17.30 -5.77 2.27
C ALA A 32 15.97 -5.04 2.06
N VAL A 33 15.60 -4.21 3.04
CA VAL A 33 14.45 -3.33 2.99
C VAL A 33 14.95 -1.92 2.76
N GLU A 34 14.49 -1.29 1.68
CA GLU A 34 14.71 0.14 1.45
C GLU A 34 13.69 0.94 2.25
N SER A 35 14.16 2.00 2.92
CA SER A 35 13.29 2.89 3.69
C SER A 35 13.39 4.31 3.16
N HIS A 36 12.23 4.90 2.86
CA HIS A 36 12.14 6.28 2.40
C HIS A 36 11.29 7.10 3.35
N THR A 37 11.84 8.20 3.83
CA THR A 37 11.11 9.15 4.66
C THR A 37 10.22 10.05 3.79
N LEU A 38 8.93 9.99 4.02
CA LEU A 38 7.90 10.86 3.47
C LEU A 38 7.39 11.82 4.56
N ARG A 39 6.86 12.96 4.14
CA ARG A 39 6.28 13.96 5.04
C ARG A 39 4.91 14.40 4.55
N ILE A 40 4.02 14.61 5.49
CA ILE A 40 2.72 15.27 5.31
C ILE A 40 2.53 16.20 6.51
N GLY A 41 2.52 17.52 6.26
CA GLY A 41 2.63 18.51 7.33
C GLY A 41 3.87 18.29 8.21
N ASP A 42 3.67 18.19 9.52
CA ASP A 42 4.71 17.86 10.50
C ASP A 42 4.92 16.34 10.72
N ALA A 43 4.05 15.49 10.17
CA ALA A 43 4.14 14.05 10.35
C ALA A 43 5.20 13.44 9.45
N VAL A 44 5.86 12.41 9.99
CA VAL A 44 6.83 11.58 9.29
C VAL A 44 6.19 10.22 9.03
N VAL A 45 6.17 9.82 7.77
CA VAL A 45 5.72 8.50 7.34
C VAL A 45 6.90 7.81 6.67
N VAL A 46 7.15 6.55 7.00
CA VAL A 46 8.22 5.75 6.39
C VAL A 46 7.58 4.82 5.36
N ALA A 47 7.99 4.97 4.11
CA ALA A 47 7.70 3.98 3.08
C ALA A 47 8.78 2.90 3.10
N ARG A 48 8.40 1.66 3.41
CA ARG A 48 9.28 0.48 3.33
C ARG A 48 9.06 -0.24 2.02
N VAL A 49 10.15 -0.57 1.34
CA VAL A 49 10.14 -1.25 0.04
C VAL A 49 10.99 -2.50 0.15
N THR A 50 10.35 -3.65 -0.03
CA THR A 50 11.02 -4.96 -0.07
C THR A 50 10.95 -5.49 -1.50
N HIS A 51 12.10 -5.70 -2.14
CA HIS A 51 12.17 -6.20 -3.51
C HIS A 51 12.64 -7.65 -3.57
N ARG A 52 11.78 -8.52 -4.11
CA ARG A 52 12.06 -9.94 -4.35
C ARG A 52 12.17 -10.18 -5.86
N PRO A 53 13.30 -10.67 -6.38
CA PRO A 53 13.41 -11.02 -7.80
C PRO A 53 12.37 -12.07 -8.21
N GLY A 54 11.79 -11.98 -9.41
CA GLY A 54 10.93 -13.02 -9.98
C GLY A 54 9.76 -12.50 -10.80
N ALA A 55 9.06 -11.47 -10.31
CA ALA A 55 7.91 -10.88 -10.97
C ALA A 55 7.91 -9.34 -10.90
N VAL A 56 7.27 -8.70 -11.87
CA VAL A 56 7.05 -7.25 -11.90
C VAL A 56 5.64 -6.95 -11.36
N ARG A 57 5.41 -7.29 -10.09
CA ARG A 57 4.14 -7.07 -9.39
C ARG A 57 4.39 -6.13 -8.20
N THR A 58 3.53 -5.13 -8.02
CA THR A 58 3.62 -4.21 -6.89
C THR A 58 2.51 -4.50 -5.90
N TYR A 59 2.89 -5.01 -4.73
CA TYR A 59 2.02 -5.21 -3.58
C TYR A 59 2.05 -3.95 -2.73
N MET A 60 0.89 -3.44 -2.33
CA MET A 60 0.76 -2.20 -1.57
C MET A 60 -0.07 -2.40 -0.32
N ASN A 61 0.52 -2.13 0.84
CA ASN A 61 -0.20 -1.99 2.10
C ASN A 61 -0.12 -0.53 2.57
N LEU A 62 -1.29 0.11 2.69
CA LEU A 62 -1.40 1.54 3.00
C LEU A 62 -1.77 1.80 4.46
N HIS A 63 -2.47 0.87 5.12
CA HIS A 63 -2.86 0.96 6.51
C HIS A 63 -1.91 0.11 7.37
N GLU A 64 -1.15 0.76 8.26
CA GLU A 64 -0.14 0.09 9.07
C GLU A 64 -0.73 -0.97 10.03
N ASN A 65 -1.99 -0.80 10.45
CA ASN A 65 -2.67 -1.72 11.36
C ASN A 65 -3.20 -3.01 10.69
N GLU A 66 -3.02 -3.18 9.38
CA GLU A 66 -3.48 -4.34 8.62
C GLU A 66 -2.36 -5.38 8.42
N SER A 67 -1.77 -5.83 9.55
CA SER A 67 -0.55 -6.65 9.55
C SER A 67 -0.71 -8.05 8.96
N THR A 68 -1.91 -8.66 9.04
CA THR A 68 -2.16 -10.00 8.48
C THR A 68 -1.92 -10.03 6.97
N SER A 69 -2.29 -8.95 6.27
CA SER A 69 -2.10 -8.80 4.83
C SER A 69 -0.63 -8.71 4.43
N VAL A 70 0.18 -8.02 5.25
CA VAL A 70 1.64 -7.91 5.08
C VAL A 70 2.30 -9.27 5.30
N GLU A 71 1.94 -9.97 6.38
CA GLU A 71 2.46 -11.31 6.69
C GLU A 71 2.15 -12.30 5.56
N ALA A 72 0.91 -12.29 5.06
CA ALA A 72 0.49 -13.14 3.95
C ALA A 72 1.26 -12.84 2.65
N ALA A 73 1.46 -11.55 2.34
CA ALA A 73 2.24 -11.13 1.19
C ALA A 73 3.70 -11.58 1.27
N LEU A 74 4.37 -11.40 2.42
CA LEU A 74 5.74 -11.87 2.63
C LEU A 74 5.86 -13.39 2.47
N ALA A 75 4.84 -14.15 2.86
CA ALA A 75 4.83 -15.60 2.71
C ALA A 75 4.76 -16.07 1.25
N VAL A 76 4.11 -15.31 0.34
CA VAL A 76 4.03 -15.66 -1.09
C VAL A 76 5.17 -15.07 -1.92
N LEU A 77 5.65 -13.88 -1.55
CA LEU A 77 6.75 -13.18 -2.22
C LEU A 77 8.05 -13.99 -2.28
N GLY A 78 8.28 -14.88 -1.31
CA GLY A 78 9.43 -15.78 -1.31
C GLY A 78 9.48 -16.74 -2.51
N GLY A 79 8.32 -17.10 -3.07
CA GLY A 79 8.20 -17.98 -4.24
C GLY A 79 7.86 -17.25 -5.54
N GLU A 80 7.09 -16.17 -5.45
CA GLU A 80 6.54 -15.46 -6.63
C GLU A 80 7.42 -14.28 -7.09
N GLY A 81 8.22 -13.69 -6.20
CA GLY A 81 8.87 -12.42 -6.45
C GLY A 81 7.89 -11.24 -6.53
N GLY A 82 8.41 -10.04 -6.71
CA GLY A 82 7.63 -8.80 -6.69
C GLY A 82 8.20 -7.76 -5.73
N THR A 83 7.53 -6.60 -5.68
CA THR A 83 7.88 -5.50 -4.79
C THR A 83 6.76 -5.29 -3.79
N LEU A 84 7.08 -5.31 -2.50
CA LEU A 84 6.15 -4.94 -1.43
C LEU A 84 6.44 -3.53 -0.96
N PHE A 85 5.48 -2.64 -1.15
CA PHE A 85 5.46 -1.27 -0.66
C PHE A 85 4.54 -1.16 0.55
N GLN A 86 5.06 -0.64 1.66
CA GLN A 86 4.33 -0.47 2.91
C GLN A 86 4.45 0.96 3.41
N LEU A 87 3.36 1.55 3.87
CA LEU A 87 3.39 2.78 4.66
C LEU A 87 3.42 2.46 6.16
N GLN A 88 4.40 3.00 6.86
CA GLN A 88 4.52 2.97 8.31
C GLN A 88 4.46 4.39 8.86
N HIS A 89 3.62 4.61 9.85
CA HIS A 89 3.36 5.90 10.47
C HIS A 89 3.19 5.78 11.99
N THR A 90 1.96 5.59 12.48
CA THR A 90 1.59 5.74 13.89
C THR A 90 1.08 4.43 14.51
N GLY A 91 1.05 3.34 13.74
CA GLY A 91 0.41 2.07 14.11
C GLY A 91 -1.12 2.08 14.00
N GLU A 92 -1.71 3.20 13.59
CA GLU A 92 -3.16 3.40 13.49
C GLU A 92 -3.62 3.28 12.04
N ARG A 93 -4.93 3.36 11.79
CA ARG A 93 -5.48 3.33 10.43
C ARG A 93 -5.28 4.64 9.65
N ARG A 94 -5.35 5.79 10.34
CA ARG A 94 -5.25 7.14 9.72
C ARG A 94 -3.91 7.77 10.02
N ILE A 95 -3.40 8.57 9.09
CA ILE A 95 -2.20 9.38 9.27
C ILE A 95 -2.60 10.73 9.84
N SER A 96 -2.16 11.04 11.07
CA SER A 96 -2.41 12.34 11.72
C SER A 96 -1.24 13.30 11.53
N PHE A 97 -1.52 14.56 11.24
CA PHE A 97 -0.52 15.61 11.03
C PHE A 97 -1.07 17.01 11.36
N ARG A 98 -0.16 17.99 11.45
CA ARG A 98 -0.48 19.40 11.63
C ARG A 98 0.07 20.25 10.50
N VAL A 99 -0.68 21.29 10.15
CA VAL A 99 -0.29 22.29 9.14
C VAL A 99 -1.08 23.58 9.38
N GLU A 100 -0.44 24.74 9.22
CA GLU A 100 -1.05 26.07 9.45
C GLU A 100 -1.84 26.18 10.77
N GLY A 101 -1.32 25.59 11.85
CA GLY A 101 -1.96 25.58 13.17
C GLY A 101 -3.19 24.67 13.32
N GLY A 102 -3.64 24.03 12.25
CA GLY A 102 -4.68 22.99 12.28
C GLY A 102 -4.11 21.61 12.58
N SER A 103 -4.95 20.71 13.10
CA SER A 103 -4.66 19.28 13.25
C SER A 103 -5.63 18.50 12.37
N PHE A 104 -5.10 17.59 11.57
CA PHE A 104 -5.84 16.82 10.59
C PHE A 104 -5.39 15.35 10.66
N SER A 105 -6.24 14.49 10.15
CA SER A 105 -5.99 13.08 9.94
C SER A 105 -6.54 12.72 8.57
N VAL A 106 -5.87 11.82 7.87
CA VAL A 106 -6.32 11.35 6.56
C VAL A 106 -6.25 9.83 6.49
N ASP A 107 -7.21 9.27 5.78
CA ASP A 107 -7.15 7.88 5.35
C ASP A 107 -6.13 7.77 4.18
N PRO A 108 -5.05 6.97 4.31
CA PRO A 108 -4.03 6.85 3.26
C PRO A 108 -4.56 6.17 1.99
N ASN A 109 -5.73 5.53 2.01
CA ASN A 109 -6.45 5.05 0.83
C ASN A 109 -7.59 5.99 0.40
N ARG A 110 -7.45 7.30 0.67
CA ARG A 110 -8.35 8.37 0.17
C ARG A 110 -7.58 9.58 -0.38
N ILE A 111 -6.28 9.44 -0.66
CA ILE A 111 -5.37 10.56 -0.98
C ILE A 111 -4.96 10.65 -2.46
N PHE A 112 -5.37 9.71 -3.31
CA PHE A 112 -4.80 9.55 -4.66
C PHE A 112 -5.46 10.42 -5.73
N THR A 113 -6.55 11.11 -5.39
CA THR A 113 -7.16 12.13 -6.26
C THR A 113 -7.28 13.45 -5.52
N PRO A 114 -7.26 14.61 -6.23
CA PRO A 114 -7.49 15.90 -5.59
C PRO A 114 -8.82 16.01 -4.86
N ARG A 115 -9.88 15.37 -5.38
CA ARG A 115 -11.19 15.36 -4.73
C ARG A 115 -11.16 14.52 -3.45
N GLY A 116 -10.66 13.29 -3.50
CA GLY A 116 -10.56 12.44 -2.33
C GLY A 116 -9.67 13.03 -1.25
N ALA A 117 -8.51 13.59 -1.63
CA ALA A 117 -7.61 14.28 -0.71
C ALA A 117 -8.29 15.44 0.04
N ARG A 118 -9.19 16.16 -0.64
CA ARG A 118 -10.01 17.19 -0.01
C ARG A 118 -11.07 16.57 0.92
N LEU A 119 -11.81 15.57 0.45
CA LEU A 119 -12.88 14.92 1.24
C LEU A 119 -12.37 14.28 2.53
N THR A 120 -11.21 13.60 2.48
CA THR A 120 -10.63 12.93 3.64
C THR A 120 -10.06 13.92 4.66
N VAL A 121 -9.68 15.14 4.25
CA VAL A 121 -9.33 16.24 5.14
C VAL A 121 -10.58 16.89 5.74
N GLU A 122 -11.64 17.04 4.94
CA GLU A 122 -12.92 17.63 5.36
C GLU A 122 -13.77 16.68 6.23
N SER A 123 -13.39 15.40 6.35
CA SER A 123 -14.06 14.45 7.26
C SER A 123 -13.74 14.70 8.73
N ASP A 124 -12.65 15.43 9.01
CA ASP A 124 -12.26 15.82 10.36
C ASP A 124 -13.08 17.00 10.86
N PRO A 125 -13.08 17.26 12.19
CA PRO A 125 -13.73 18.44 12.75
C PRO A 125 -13.29 19.73 12.04
N PRO A 126 -14.21 20.70 11.84
CA PRO A 126 -13.90 21.91 11.09
C PRO A 126 -12.68 22.68 11.64
N ALA A 127 -11.76 23.04 10.74
CA ALA A 127 -10.65 23.95 10.98
C ALA A 127 -10.87 25.29 10.23
N SER A 128 -9.90 26.20 10.29
CA SER A 128 -9.95 27.40 9.44
C SER A 128 -9.89 27.02 7.96
N GLN A 129 -10.54 27.80 7.09
CA GLN A 129 -10.54 27.54 5.64
C GLN A 129 -9.11 27.48 5.06
N GLU A 130 -8.21 28.33 5.59
CA GLU A 130 -6.80 28.36 5.21
C GLU A 130 -6.08 27.06 5.61
N ALA A 131 -6.26 26.59 6.84
CA ALA A 131 -5.65 25.35 7.31
C ALA A 131 -6.19 24.12 6.55
N THR A 132 -7.50 24.07 6.30
CA THR A 132 -8.12 22.99 5.51
C THR A 132 -7.59 22.96 4.08
N ALA A 133 -7.44 24.13 3.44
CA ALA A 133 -6.88 24.21 2.10
C ALA A 133 -5.39 23.80 2.06
N ALA A 134 -4.60 24.20 3.07
CA ALA A 134 -3.22 23.79 3.22
C ALA A 134 -3.09 22.28 3.43
N ALA A 135 -3.94 21.69 4.29
CA ALA A 135 -3.99 20.26 4.53
C ALA A 135 -4.35 19.48 3.26
N ALA A 136 -5.39 19.88 2.52
CA ALA A 136 -5.74 19.23 1.25
C ALA A 136 -4.59 19.26 0.23
N LYS A 137 -3.86 20.39 0.15
CA LYS A 137 -2.69 20.52 -0.73
C LYS A 137 -1.54 19.61 -0.31
N GLU A 138 -1.23 19.54 0.98
CA GLU A 138 -0.21 18.62 1.50
C GLU A 138 -0.62 17.15 1.29
N THR A 139 -1.89 16.80 1.46
CA THR A 139 -2.42 15.46 1.19
C THR A 139 -2.26 15.07 -0.29
N VAL A 140 -2.59 15.97 -1.22
CA VAL A 140 -2.36 15.73 -2.67
C VAL A 140 -0.88 15.52 -2.98
N ARG A 141 -0.01 16.36 -2.44
CA ARG A 141 1.44 16.24 -2.63
C ARG A 141 1.96 14.91 -2.07
N PHE A 142 1.50 14.52 -0.88
CA PHE A 142 1.86 13.27 -0.24
C PHE A 142 1.38 12.06 -1.06
N GLY A 143 0.13 12.03 -1.50
CA GLY A 143 -0.43 10.96 -2.34
C GLY A 143 0.35 10.78 -3.65
N ARG A 144 0.70 11.87 -4.33
CA ARG A 144 1.55 11.82 -5.53
C ARG A 144 2.92 11.20 -5.24
N ARG A 145 3.52 11.55 -4.10
CA ARG A 145 4.83 11.01 -3.73
C ARG A 145 4.77 9.52 -3.42
N VAL A 146 3.67 9.05 -2.83
CA VAL A 146 3.41 7.62 -2.62
C VAL A 146 3.31 6.88 -3.95
N LEU A 147 2.52 7.39 -4.90
CA LEU A 147 2.38 6.80 -6.24
C LEU A 147 3.72 6.71 -6.99
N GLU A 148 4.49 7.80 -6.98
CA GLU A 148 5.81 7.87 -7.61
C GLU A 148 6.79 6.85 -7.02
N LEU A 149 6.83 6.75 -5.69
CA LEU A 149 7.76 5.90 -4.99
C LEU A 149 7.39 4.41 -5.12
N ALA A 150 6.10 4.09 -5.05
CA ALA A 150 5.58 2.74 -5.28
C ALA A 150 5.64 2.32 -6.76
N GLY A 151 5.92 3.27 -7.67
CA GLY A 151 6.00 2.99 -9.10
C GLY A 151 4.66 2.61 -9.72
N VAL A 152 3.54 3.07 -9.16
CA VAL A 152 2.17 2.69 -9.59
C VAL A 152 1.94 2.96 -11.07
N ASP A 153 2.37 4.13 -11.56
CA ASP A 153 2.20 4.51 -12.97
C ASP A 153 3.01 3.66 -13.96
N LYS A 154 3.93 2.84 -13.45
CA LYS A 154 4.79 1.93 -14.23
C LYS A 154 4.43 0.46 -14.00
N ALA A 155 3.48 0.17 -13.11
CA ALA A 155 3.11 -1.18 -12.76
C ALA A 155 2.14 -1.75 -13.81
N ASP A 156 2.38 -2.99 -14.23
CA ASP A 156 1.42 -3.74 -15.06
C ASP A 156 0.18 -4.13 -14.25
N LEU A 157 0.37 -4.34 -12.94
CA LEU A 157 -0.67 -4.66 -11.97
C LEU A 157 -0.30 -4.11 -10.59
N VAL A 158 -1.25 -3.45 -9.95
CA VAL A 158 -1.19 -3.07 -8.54
C VAL A 158 -2.03 -4.04 -7.72
N ILE A 159 -1.41 -4.64 -6.70
CA ILE A 159 -2.07 -5.55 -5.75
C ILE A 159 -2.16 -4.84 -4.41
N ALA A 160 -3.34 -4.30 -4.07
CA ALA A 160 -3.58 -3.75 -2.74
C ALA A 160 -3.85 -4.87 -1.73
N LEU A 161 -3.30 -4.69 -0.54
CA LEU A 161 -3.35 -5.64 0.57
C LEU A 161 -4.09 -4.98 1.71
N HIS A 162 -5.26 -5.52 2.03
CA HIS A 162 -6.11 -4.98 3.08
C HIS A 162 -6.57 -6.05 4.06
N ASN A 163 -6.90 -5.59 5.28
CA ASN A 163 -7.66 -6.40 6.23
C ASN A 163 -8.88 -5.64 6.75
N ASN A 164 -10.05 -6.26 6.61
CA ASN A 164 -11.29 -5.78 7.22
C ASN A 164 -11.55 -6.46 8.57
N THR A 165 -12.64 -6.07 9.20
CA THR A 165 -13.20 -6.72 10.39
C THR A 165 -14.53 -7.36 10.02
N GLU A 166 -14.89 -8.45 10.71
CA GLU A 166 -16.17 -9.15 10.54
C GLU A 166 -17.36 -8.19 10.43
N ALA A 167 -18.11 -8.33 9.34
CA ALA A 167 -19.31 -7.59 8.98
C ALA A 167 -19.17 -6.06 8.92
N SER A 168 -17.94 -5.53 8.92
CA SER A 168 -17.68 -4.09 8.82
C SER A 168 -17.62 -3.59 7.38
N TYR A 169 -17.10 -4.43 6.48
CA TYR A 169 -16.96 -4.14 5.05
C TYR A 169 -16.73 -5.45 4.31
N GLY A 170 -17.55 -5.74 3.30
CA GLY A 170 -17.50 -7.00 2.58
C GLY A 170 -18.13 -6.88 1.20
N MET A 171 -18.02 -7.95 0.41
CA MET A 171 -18.66 -8.05 -0.91
C MET A 171 -20.17 -7.71 -0.91
N PRO A 172 -20.98 -7.99 0.14
CA PRO A 172 -22.39 -7.61 0.16
C PRO A 172 -22.67 -6.12 -0.02
N SER A 173 -21.72 -5.22 0.29
CA SER A 173 -21.86 -3.78 0.04
C SER A 173 -22.05 -3.44 -1.44
N TYR A 174 -21.64 -4.35 -2.34
CA TYR A 174 -21.72 -4.20 -3.80
C TYR A 174 -22.92 -4.90 -4.43
N LEU A 175 -23.73 -5.61 -3.63
CA LEU A 175 -24.97 -6.24 -4.12
C LEU A 175 -26.12 -5.22 -4.18
N PRO A 176 -27.23 -5.54 -4.88
CA PRO A 176 -28.39 -4.64 -4.94
C PRO A 176 -28.89 -4.22 -3.56
N GLY A 177 -29.01 -2.91 -3.34
CA GLY A 177 -29.37 -2.27 -2.09
C GLY A 177 -28.20 -2.03 -1.11
N GLY A 178 -26.97 -2.36 -1.49
CA GLY A 178 -25.76 -2.09 -0.71
C GLY A 178 -25.23 -0.67 -0.90
N ASP A 179 -24.43 -0.20 0.06
CA ASP A 179 -23.91 1.18 0.07
C ASP A 179 -22.98 1.50 -1.12
N GLU A 180 -22.36 0.48 -1.71
CA GLU A 180 -21.39 0.58 -2.81
C GLU A 180 -21.93 -0.04 -4.12
N GLU A 181 -23.25 -0.29 -4.22
CA GLU A 181 -23.88 -0.94 -5.38
C GLU A 181 -23.46 -0.28 -6.72
N SER A 182 -23.46 1.05 -6.78
CA SER A 182 -23.13 1.78 -8.01
C SER A 182 -21.65 1.71 -8.40
N ALA A 183 -20.77 1.29 -7.49
CA ALA A 183 -19.35 1.13 -7.77
C ALA A 183 -19.03 -0.23 -8.42
N ALA A 184 -19.99 -1.17 -8.48
CA ALA A 184 -19.80 -2.48 -9.06
C ALA A 184 -20.44 -2.59 -10.45
N ALA A 185 -19.64 -3.04 -11.43
CA ALA A 185 -20.13 -3.48 -12.73
C ALA A 185 -20.63 -4.93 -12.65
N GLU A 186 -19.94 -5.79 -11.90
CA GLU A 186 -20.30 -7.19 -11.73
C GLU A 186 -19.87 -7.71 -10.36
N VAL A 187 -20.64 -8.66 -9.82
CA VAL A 187 -20.34 -9.33 -8.55
C VAL A 187 -20.46 -10.84 -8.71
N ARG A 188 -19.36 -11.56 -8.46
CA ARG A 188 -19.33 -13.01 -8.37
C ARG A 188 -19.30 -13.46 -6.92
N ARG A 189 -20.45 -13.89 -6.42
CA ARG A 189 -20.58 -14.46 -5.07
C ARG A 189 -20.38 -15.97 -5.07
N GLN A 190 -19.51 -16.46 -4.18
CA GLN A 190 -19.33 -17.87 -3.87
C GLN A 190 -20.00 -18.19 -2.54
N ARG A 191 -21.00 -19.07 -2.56
CA ARG A 191 -21.89 -19.30 -1.40
C ARG A 191 -21.21 -19.97 -0.20
N THR A 192 -20.07 -20.61 -0.42
CA THR A 192 -19.29 -21.32 0.59
C THR A 192 -18.20 -20.47 1.22
N GLU A 193 -17.95 -19.28 0.66
CA GLU A 193 -16.92 -18.38 1.14
C GLU A 193 -17.49 -17.32 2.07
N ASP A 194 -16.61 -16.84 2.94
CA ASP A 194 -16.88 -15.68 3.76
C ASP A 194 -17.09 -14.44 2.87
N PRO A 195 -18.22 -13.72 2.97
CA PRO A 195 -18.45 -12.50 2.18
C PRO A 195 -17.44 -11.37 2.44
N ASP A 196 -16.72 -11.41 3.57
CA ASP A 196 -15.70 -10.42 3.91
C ASP A 196 -14.33 -10.75 3.29
N ASP A 197 -14.13 -11.99 2.83
CA ASP A 197 -12.94 -12.40 2.07
C ASP A 197 -13.26 -12.34 0.57
N PHE A 198 -12.77 -11.31 -0.11
CA PHE A 198 -13.08 -11.09 -1.54
C PHE A 198 -12.01 -10.32 -2.29
N PHE A 199 -12.04 -10.46 -3.62
CA PHE A 199 -11.27 -9.61 -4.52
C PHE A 199 -12.10 -8.42 -5.00
N PHE A 200 -11.51 -7.22 -5.01
CA PHE A 200 -12.10 -6.05 -5.65
C PHE A 200 -11.19 -5.58 -6.79
N ILE A 201 -11.68 -5.60 -8.02
CA ILE A 201 -10.86 -5.67 -9.24
C ILE A 201 -11.26 -4.56 -10.21
N THR A 202 -10.31 -3.92 -10.88
CA THR A 202 -10.60 -2.89 -11.92
C THR A 202 -10.49 -3.41 -13.35
N ALA A 203 -9.84 -4.57 -13.54
CA ALA A 203 -9.55 -5.13 -14.87
C ALA A 203 -10.43 -6.36 -15.15
N ALA A 204 -11.32 -6.24 -16.15
CA ALA A 204 -12.23 -7.33 -16.53
C ALA A 204 -11.52 -8.66 -16.84
N PRO A 205 -10.40 -8.72 -17.60
CA PRO A 205 -9.73 -10.00 -17.85
C PRO A 205 -9.26 -10.73 -16.58
N LEU A 206 -8.85 -9.99 -15.56
CA LEU A 206 -8.44 -10.56 -14.27
C LEU A 206 -9.65 -10.99 -13.45
N PHE A 207 -10.75 -10.23 -13.50
CA PHE A 207 -12.02 -10.60 -12.88
C PHE A 207 -12.57 -11.92 -13.44
N GLU A 208 -12.56 -12.10 -14.75
CA GLU A 208 -13.00 -13.36 -15.38
C GLU A 208 -12.14 -14.54 -14.89
N ALA A 209 -10.81 -14.38 -14.89
CA ALA A 209 -9.90 -15.43 -14.44
C ALA A 209 -10.09 -15.78 -12.96
N LEU A 210 -10.40 -14.79 -12.11
CA LEU A 210 -10.69 -15.02 -10.69
C LEU A 210 -12.12 -15.52 -10.43
N SER A 211 -13.05 -15.31 -11.36
CA SER A 211 -14.44 -15.79 -11.22
C SER A 211 -14.56 -17.32 -11.35
N ASP A 212 -13.56 -17.96 -11.95
CA ASP A 212 -13.39 -19.42 -11.97
C ASP A 212 -12.75 -19.98 -10.68
N SER A 213 -12.25 -19.11 -9.80
CA SER A 213 -11.69 -19.47 -8.51
C SER A 213 -12.79 -19.68 -7.45
N PRO A 214 -12.48 -20.32 -6.30
CA PRO A 214 -13.47 -20.50 -5.24
C PRO A 214 -13.81 -19.21 -4.48
N TYR A 215 -13.23 -18.05 -4.81
CA TYR A 215 -13.36 -16.80 -4.02
C TYR A 215 -14.44 -15.85 -4.54
N ASN A 216 -14.94 -15.00 -3.63
CA ASN A 216 -15.78 -13.87 -4.01
C ASN A 216 -14.98 -12.85 -4.82
N ALA A 217 -15.60 -12.26 -5.83
CA ALA A 217 -14.98 -11.22 -6.64
C ALA A 217 -15.99 -10.12 -7.00
N VAL A 218 -15.51 -8.88 -7.06
CA VAL A 218 -16.25 -7.69 -7.48
C VAL A 218 -15.45 -7.00 -8.57
N LEU A 219 -16.08 -6.75 -9.72
CA LEU A 219 -15.55 -5.90 -10.77
C LEU A 219 -16.04 -4.47 -10.54
N GLN A 220 -15.12 -3.53 -10.37
CA GLN A 220 -15.40 -2.11 -10.27
C GLN A 220 -15.95 -1.59 -11.60
N ASP A 221 -17.03 -0.80 -11.54
CA ASP A 221 -17.41 0.07 -12.64
C ASP A 221 -16.48 1.29 -12.65
N ASN A 222 -15.44 1.27 -13.49
CA ASN A 222 -14.46 2.35 -13.56
C ASN A 222 -15.05 3.70 -14.03
N SER A 223 -16.24 3.71 -14.64
CA SER A 223 -16.96 4.92 -15.05
C SER A 223 -17.84 5.49 -13.94
N GLU A 224 -18.51 4.63 -13.17
CA GLU A 224 -19.51 5.03 -12.18
C GLU A 224 -18.97 5.10 -10.74
N ALA A 225 -17.81 4.48 -10.46
CA ALA A 225 -17.17 4.54 -9.16
C ALA A 225 -16.96 6.00 -8.69
N ALA A 226 -17.49 6.30 -7.51
CA ALA A 226 -17.39 7.63 -6.91
C ALA A 226 -15.94 7.98 -6.61
N ASP A 227 -15.57 9.25 -6.79
CA ASP A 227 -14.21 9.72 -6.58
C ASP A 227 -13.85 9.91 -5.11
N ASP A 228 -13.70 8.83 -4.37
CA ASP A 228 -13.36 8.82 -2.96
C ASP A 228 -11.85 9.02 -2.68
N GLY A 229 -11.01 9.01 -3.72
CA GLY A 229 -9.56 9.11 -3.62
C GLY A 229 -8.83 7.80 -3.34
N SER A 230 -9.52 6.66 -3.42
CA SER A 230 -8.91 5.34 -3.31
C SER A 230 -7.91 5.04 -4.42
N LEU A 231 -7.02 4.10 -4.13
CA LEU A 231 -6.07 3.60 -5.10
C LEU A 231 -6.79 2.89 -6.25
N SER A 232 -7.90 2.19 -5.98
CA SER A 232 -8.71 1.54 -7.02
C SER A 232 -9.35 2.56 -7.98
N VAL A 233 -9.85 3.68 -7.47
CA VAL A 233 -10.39 4.78 -8.30
C VAL A 233 -9.29 5.42 -9.13
N TYR A 234 -8.12 5.68 -8.53
CA TYR A 234 -6.96 6.20 -9.26
C TYR A 234 -6.59 5.26 -10.41
N CYS A 235 -6.34 3.97 -10.10
CA CYS A 235 -5.94 2.98 -11.08
C CYS A 235 -6.99 2.78 -12.17
N GLY A 236 -8.27 2.63 -11.79
CA GLY A 236 -9.39 2.48 -12.73
C GLY A 236 -9.48 3.64 -13.73
N ARG A 237 -9.25 4.88 -13.28
CA ARG A 237 -9.24 6.08 -14.14
C ARG A 237 -8.00 6.20 -15.02
N GLN A 238 -6.86 5.72 -14.55
CA GLN A 238 -5.62 5.72 -15.33
C GLN A 238 -5.50 4.51 -16.28
N GLY A 239 -6.45 3.56 -16.22
CA GLY A 239 -6.36 2.32 -16.98
C GLY A 239 -5.27 1.36 -16.47
N ILE A 240 -4.86 1.52 -15.21
CA ILE A 240 -3.90 0.64 -14.53
C ILE A 240 -4.68 -0.53 -13.93
N ALA A 241 -4.25 -1.76 -14.21
CA ALA A 241 -4.87 -2.93 -13.62
C ALA A 241 -4.65 -2.92 -12.09
N TYR A 242 -5.72 -3.15 -11.36
CA TYR A 242 -5.71 -3.14 -9.90
C TYR A 242 -6.55 -4.30 -9.38
N VAL A 243 -6.07 -4.89 -8.28
CA VAL A 243 -6.82 -5.83 -7.46
C VAL A 243 -6.55 -5.52 -5.98
N ASN A 244 -7.60 -5.40 -5.19
CA ASN A 244 -7.53 -5.49 -3.74
C ASN A 244 -7.77 -6.95 -3.33
N VAL A 245 -6.92 -7.46 -2.44
CA VAL A 245 -7.12 -8.73 -1.75
C VAL A 245 -7.58 -8.42 -0.33
N GLU A 246 -8.89 -8.39 -0.13
CA GLU A 246 -9.53 -8.14 1.15
C GLU A 246 -9.72 -9.46 1.90
N ALA A 247 -9.24 -9.53 3.14
CA ALA A 247 -9.50 -10.66 4.02
C ALA A 247 -9.58 -10.20 5.47
N GLN A 248 -10.35 -10.88 6.30
CA GLN A 248 -10.50 -10.47 7.70
C GLN A 248 -9.17 -10.48 8.47
N HIS A 249 -9.03 -9.58 9.44
CA HIS A 249 -7.88 -9.57 10.33
C HIS A 249 -7.75 -10.93 11.04
N GLY A 250 -6.56 -11.54 10.96
CA GLY A 250 -6.30 -12.89 11.47
C GLY A 250 -6.56 -14.02 10.47
N HIS A 251 -7.15 -13.76 9.30
CA HIS A 251 -7.36 -14.76 8.22
C HIS A 251 -6.10 -15.04 7.39
N PHE A 252 -4.95 -15.21 8.05
CA PHE A 252 -3.65 -15.40 7.39
C PHE A 252 -3.65 -16.52 6.34
N ALA A 253 -4.11 -17.73 6.71
CA ALA A 253 -4.09 -18.88 5.81
C ALA A 253 -5.00 -18.68 4.58
N LYS A 254 -6.13 -17.99 4.76
CA LYS A 254 -7.04 -17.63 3.67
C LYS A 254 -6.39 -16.59 2.76
N GLN A 255 -5.84 -15.52 3.31
CA GLN A 255 -5.23 -14.46 2.51
C GLN A 255 -4.02 -14.97 1.70
N VAL A 256 -3.21 -15.88 2.26
CA VAL A 256 -2.17 -16.60 1.50
C VAL A 256 -2.76 -17.42 0.35
N ALA A 257 -3.86 -18.13 0.58
CA ALA A 257 -4.52 -18.93 -0.45
C ALA A 257 -5.14 -18.05 -1.56
N MET A 258 -5.69 -16.89 -1.21
CA MET A 258 -6.18 -15.89 -2.16
C MET A 258 -5.03 -15.32 -3.00
N LEU A 259 -3.92 -14.92 -2.38
CA LEU A 259 -2.76 -14.40 -3.11
C LEU A 259 -2.18 -15.40 -4.10
N ARG A 260 -2.13 -16.69 -3.75
CA ARG A 260 -1.69 -17.76 -4.67
C ARG A 260 -2.64 -17.93 -5.84
N ALA A 261 -3.96 -17.95 -5.58
CA ALA A 261 -4.96 -18.03 -6.65
C ALA A 261 -4.91 -16.81 -7.57
N LEU A 262 -4.63 -15.63 -7.02
CA LEU A 262 -4.38 -14.43 -7.81
C LEU A 262 -3.14 -14.59 -8.71
N SER A 263 -2.04 -15.14 -8.20
CA SER A 263 -0.86 -15.43 -9.03
C SER A 263 -1.19 -16.36 -10.20
N GLU A 264 -1.93 -17.43 -9.95
CA GLU A 264 -2.37 -18.37 -10.99
C GLU A 264 -3.29 -17.69 -12.03
N ALA A 265 -4.21 -16.83 -11.57
CA ALA A 265 -5.11 -16.08 -12.44
C ALA A 265 -4.36 -15.07 -13.32
N ILE A 266 -3.36 -14.37 -12.78
CA ILE A 266 -2.50 -13.44 -13.52
C ILE A 266 -1.78 -14.16 -14.67
N ASP A 267 -1.21 -15.33 -14.38
CA ASP A 267 -0.48 -16.13 -15.37
C ASP A 267 -1.42 -16.66 -16.46
N ALA A 268 -2.67 -16.99 -16.11
CA ALA A 268 -3.67 -17.48 -17.04
C ALA A 268 -4.20 -16.40 -18.01
N CYS A 269 -4.47 -15.18 -17.51
CA CYS A 269 -5.10 -14.14 -18.33
C CYS A 269 -4.11 -13.33 -19.19
N ARG A 270 -2.79 -13.60 -19.09
CA ARG A 270 -1.73 -12.91 -19.84
C ARG A 270 -1.99 -11.40 -19.94
N LEU A 271 -2.26 -10.75 -18.80
CA LEU A 271 -2.33 -9.28 -18.76
C LEU A 271 -1.12 -8.76 -19.53
N LYS A 272 -1.36 -8.04 -20.63
CA LYS A 272 -0.33 -7.72 -21.62
C LYS A 272 0.83 -7.04 -20.91
N THR A 273 1.97 -7.72 -20.80
CA THR A 273 3.25 -7.07 -20.53
C THR A 273 3.58 -6.22 -21.75
N PRO A 274 3.73 -4.90 -21.65
CA PRO A 274 4.14 -4.08 -22.78
C PRO A 274 5.64 -4.28 -23.01
N ASN A 275 6.01 -5.40 -23.65
CA ASN A 275 7.35 -5.62 -24.22
C ASN A 275 7.44 -6.80 -25.23
N GLU A 276 6.36 -7.12 -25.95
CA GLU A 276 6.41 -8.05 -27.10
C GLU A 276 6.22 -7.39 -28.48
N THR A 277 6.48 -6.08 -28.59
CA THR A 277 6.63 -5.43 -29.90
C THR A 277 7.94 -4.66 -29.94
N GLY A 278 9.02 -5.41 -30.15
CA GLY A 278 10.34 -4.92 -30.50
C GLY A 278 10.99 -5.88 -31.51
N LEU A 279 10.42 -5.93 -32.71
CA LEU A 279 11.16 -6.31 -33.92
C LEU A 279 12.00 -5.11 -34.37
#